data_AF-A0A2M9EY08-F1
#
_entry.id   AF-A0A2M9EY08-F1
#
_cell.length_a   1.000
_cell.length_b   1.000
_cell.length_c   1.000
_cell.angle_alpha   90.00
_cell.angle_beta   90.00
_cell.angle_gamma   90.00
#
_symmetry.space_group_name_H-M   'P 1'
#
loop_
_entity.id
_entity.type
_entity.pdbx_description
1 polymer ?
#
loop_
_entity_poly.entity_id
_entity_poly.type
_entity_poly.pdbx_seq_one_letter_code
_entity_poly.pdbx_strand_id
1 'polypeptide(L)'
;MIIVTNRIKMKSGFAEKMAPMFTKPGALQQMDGFVKVEVWITQNLTEYDELNVNMYWNMMEDFTQWKNSDAFKESHSRSGNSGEESPMLGR
;
A
#
# COMPACT_ATOMS: atom_id res chain seq x y z
N MET A 1 3.27 -18.97 5.55
CA MET A 1 3.16 -17.84 4.60
C MET A 1 1.77 -17.27 4.70
N ILE A 2 1.66 -15.94 4.73
CA ILE A 2 0.40 -15.20 4.72
C ILE A 2 0.44 -14.11 3.65
N ILE A 3 -0.74 -13.62 3.28
CA ILE A 3 -0.90 -12.45 2.40
C ILE A 3 -1.76 -11.45 3.16
N VAL A 4 -1.25 -10.23 3.31
CA VAL A 4 -2.02 -9.11 3.85
C VAL A 4 -2.36 -8.17 2.70
N THR A 5 -3.65 -7.94 2.49
CA THR A 5 -4.15 -7.07 1.43
C THR A 5 -4.68 -5.78 2.03
N ASN A 6 -4.07 -4.65 1.67
CA ASN A 6 -4.67 -3.34 1.86
C ASN A 6 -5.52 -3.01 0.64
N ARG A 7 -6.84 -2.96 0.83
CA ARG A 7 -7.80 -2.53 -0.20
C ARG A 7 -8.05 -1.04 -0.08
N ILE A 8 -7.76 -0.30 -1.13
CA ILE A 8 -7.78 1.17 -1.13
C ILE A 8 -8.72 1.63 -2.24
N LYS A 9 -9.79 2.34 -1.85
CA LYS A 9 -10.67 3.04 -2.79
C LYS A 9 -10.10 4.42 -3.07
N MET A 10 -10.15 4.87 -4.31
CA MET A 10 -9.67 6.19 -4.69
C MET A 10 -10.49 6.80 -5.84
N LYS A 11 -10.32 8.11 -6.06
CA LYS A 11 -10.93 8.82 -7.18
C LYS A 11 -10.55 8.13 -8.50
N SER A 12 -11.49 8.04 -9.44
CA SER A 12 -11.26 7.36 -10.72
C SER A 12 -10.09 7.96 -11.51
N GLY A 13 -9.30 7.12 -12.17
CA GLY A 13 -8.10 7.52 -12.91
C GLY A 13 -6.85 7.77 -12.07
N PHE A 14 -6.82 7.32 -10.81
CA PHE A 14 -5.67 7.43 -9.90
C PHE A 14 -4.99 6.10 -9.59
N ALA A 15 -5.64 4.94 -9.73
CA ALA A 15 -5.04 3.66 -9.36
C ALA A 15 -3.75 3.38 -10.12
N GLU A 16 -3.74 3.54 -11.44
CA GLU A 16 -2.54 3.33 -12.25
C GLU A 16 -1.41 4.31 -11.89
N LYS A 17 -1.77 5.57 -11.60
CA LYS A 17 -0.80 6.61 -11.20
C LYS A 17 -0.17 6.30 -9.84
N MET A 18 -0.96 5.75 -8.92
CA MET A 18 -0.53 5.45 -7.56
C MET A 18 0.15 4.10 -7.42
N ALA A 19 -0.13 3.12 -8.30
CA ALA A 19 0.43 1.77 -8.21
C ALA A 19 1.97 1.73 -8.08
N PRO A 20 2.76 2.51 -8.86
CA PRO A 20 4.22 2.53 -8.70
C PRO A 20 4.70 2.98 -7.32
N MET A 21 3.93 3.79 -6.60
CA MET A 21 4.33 4.27 -5.26
C MET A 21 4.40 3.14 -4.24
N PHE A 22 3.60 2.09 -4.41
CA PHE A 22 3.56 0.93 -3.50
C PHE A 22 4.57 -0.16 -3.87
N THR A 23 5.14 -0.14 -5.09
CA THR A 23 6.13 -1.13 -5.55
C THR A 23 7.56 -0.59 -5.59
N LYS A 24 7.76 0.70 -5.32
CA LYS A 24 9.09 1.28 -5.19
C LYS A 24 9.93 0.56 -4.11
N PRO A 25 11.21 0.26 -4.39
CA PRO A 25 12.13 -0.21 -3.36
C PRO A 25 12.24 0.77 -2.19
N GLY A 26 12.37 0.25 -0.97
CA GLY A 26 12.44 1.01 0.28
C GLY A 26 12.77 0.13 1.48
N ALA A 27 12.38 0.58 2.68
CA ALA A 27 12.65 -0.14 3.92
C ALA A 27 11.84 -1.45 4.07
N LEU A 28 10.69 -1.57 3.39
CA LEU A 28 9.83 -2.77 3.45
C LEU A 28 10.58 -4.04 2.99
N GLN A 29 11.39 -3.94 1.95
CA GLN A 29 12.14 -5.08 1.39
C GLN A 29 13.25 -5.60 2.32
N GLN A 30 13.58 -4.85 3.37
CA GLN A 30 14.60 -5.20 4.36
C GLN A 30 13.99 -5.85 5.61
N MET A 31 12.66 -5.95 5.70
CA MET A 31 11.98 -6.50 6.87
C MET A 31 12.10 -8.02 6.89
N ASP A 32 12.38 -8.56 8.08
CA ASP A 32 12.40 -10.00 8.30
C ASP A 32 11.08 -10.63 7.86
N GLY A 33 11.20 -11.75 7.14
CA GLY A 33 10.05 -12.50 6.66
C GLY A 33 9.26 -11.86 5.51
N PHE A 34 9.62 -10.66 5.03
CA PHE A 34 9.02 -10.09 3.82
C PHE A 34 9.42 -10.91 2.58
N VAL A 35 8.44 -11.25 1.74
CA VAL A 35 8.66 -12.04 0.52
C VAL A 35 8.57 -11.17 -0.71
N LYS A 36 7.44 -10.47 -0.89
CA LYS A 36 7.20 -9.57 -2.02
C LYS A 36 6.01 -8.65 -1.77
N VAL A 37 5.91 -7.60 -2.58
CA VAL A 37 4.73 -6.76 -2.73
C VAL A 37 4.29 -6.76 -4.19
N GLU A 38 2.99 -6.87 -4.41
CA GLU A 38 2.38 -6.65 -5.71
C GLU A 38 1.11 -5.81 -5.57
N VAL A 39 0.77 -5.09 -6.62
CA VAL A 39 -0.36 -4.18 -6.66
C VAL A 39 -1.31 -4.62 -7.76
N TRP A 40 -2.57 -4.78 -7.42
CA TRP A 40 -3.63 -5.09 -8.38
C TRP A 40 -4.60 -3.92 -8.48
N ILE A 41 -5.05 -3.65 -9.70
CA ILE A 41 -6.07 -2.65 -10.00
C ILE A 41 -7.33 -3.37 -10.43
N THR A 42 -8.40 -3.21 -9.65
CA THR A 42 -9.69 -3.84 -9.96
C THR A 42 -10.28 -3.20 -11.21
N GLN A 43 -10.59 -4.02 -12.20
CA GLN A 43 -11.16 -3.58 -13.47
C GLN A 43 -12.69 -3.51 -13.40
N ASN A 44 -13.30 -2.77 -14.33
CA ASN A 44 -14.76 -2.66 -14.50
C ASN A 44 -15.50 -1.99 -13.31
N LEU A 45 -14.83 -1.11 -12.58
CA LEU A 45 -15.47 -0.21 -11.61
C LEU A 45 -15.79 1.13 -12.28
N THR A 46 -17.00 1.65 -12.04
CA THR A 46 -17.48 2.90 -12.67
C THR A 46 -17.43 4.10 -11.72
N GLU A 47 -17.53 3.87 -10.41
CA GLU A 47 -17.68 4.94 -9.41
C GLU A 47 -16.35 5.36 -8.77
N TYR A 48 -15.39 4.44 -8.68
CA TYR A 48 -14.10 4.66 -8.05
C TYR A 48 -13.07 3.68 -8.64
N ASP A 49 -11.81 4.03 -8.49
CA ASP A 49 -10.71 3.11 -8.69
C ASP A 49 -10.47 2.32 -7.40
N GLU A 50 -10.21 1.02 -7.51
CA GLU A 50 -9.78 0.19 -6.39
C GLU A 50 -8.38 -0.38 -6.64
N LEU A 51 -7.49 -0.14 -5.67
CA LEU A 51 -6.13 -0.64 -5.67
C LEU A 51 -5.96 -1.58 -4.48
N ASN A 52 -5.47 -2.80 -4.74
CA ASN A 52 -5.20 -3.81 -3.74
C ASN A 52 -3.68 -3.98 -3.62
N VAL A 53 -3.11 -3.55 -2.50
CA VAL A 53 -1.69 -3.76 -2.17
C VAL A 53 -1.56 -5.09 -1.43
N ASN A 54 -0.98 -6.09 -2.09
CA ASN A 54 -0.81 -7.43 -1.54
C ASN A 54 0.63 -7.62 -1.07
N MET A 55 0.82 -7.77 0.25
CA MET A 55 2.12 -8.01 0.85
C MET A 55 2.21 -9.46 1.33
N TYR A 56 3.24 -10.16 0.86
CA TYR A 56 3.48 -11.56 1.16
C TYR A 56 4.52 -11.67 2.26
N TRP A 57 4.20 -12.45 3.29
CA TRP A 57 5.05 -12.62 4.47
C TRP A 57 5.20 -14.10 4.83
N ASN A 58 6.34 -14.48 5.40
CA ASN A 58 6.55 -15.84 5.89
C ASN A 58 5.59 -16.18 7.03
N MET A 59 5.45 -15.28 8.01
CA MET A 59 4.58 -15.45 9.19
C MET A 59 3.76 -14.18 9.50
N MET A 60 2.76 -14.28 10.37
CA MET A 60 1.93 -13.13 10.79
C MET A 60 2.68 -12.18 11.71
N GLU A 61 3.61 -12.74 12.49
CA GLU A 61 4.49 -12.05 13.41
C GLU A 61 5.40 -11.06 12.65
N ASP A 62 5.94 -11.46 11.50
CA ASP A 62 6.76 -10.63 10.63
C ASP A 62 6.01 -9.37 10.16
N PHE A 63 4.79 -9.56 9.65
CA PHE A 63 3.91 -8.46 9.28
C PHE A 63 3.58 -7.55 10.47
N THR A 64 3.30 -8.15 11.64
CA THR A 64 2.95 -7.40 12.85
C THR A 64 4.12 -6.55 13.34
N GLN A 65 5.34 -7.07 13.27
CA GLN A 65 6.55 -6.31 13.57
C GLN A 65 6.72 -5.14 12.60
N TRP A 66 6.55 -5.37 11.29
CA TRP A 66 6.60 -4.29 10.31
C TRP A 66 5.55 -3.22 10.57
N LYS A 67 4.28 -3.60 10.78
CA LYS A 67 3.18 -2.66 11.05
C LYS A 67 3.44 -1.75 12.26
N ASN A 68 4.21 -2.22 13.24
CA ASN A 68 4.55 -1.47 14.45
C ASN A 68 5.91 -0.75 14.37
N SER A 69 6.66 -0.93 13.27
CA SER A 69 8.00 -0.36 13.08
C SER A 69 7.98 1.13 12.73
N ASP A 70 9.12 1.79 12.89
CA ASP A 70 9.30 3.19 12.45
C ASP A 70 9.32 3.31 10.92
N ALA A 71 9.80 2.29 10.21
CA ALA A 71 9.74 2.23 8.75
C ALA A 71 8.29 2.30 8.23
N PHE A 72 7.35 1.66 8.93
CA PHE A 72 5.92 1.79 8.62
C PHE A 72 5.42 3.21 8.85
N LYS A 73 5.75 3.82 10.01
CA LYS A 73 5.35 5.19 10.33
C LYS A 73 5.90 6.19 9.30
N GLU A 74 7.15 6.05 8.90
CA GLU A 74 7.78 6.92 7.90
C GLU A 74 7.09 6.78 6.54
N SER A 75 6.86 5.55 6.07
CA SER A 75 6.18 5.27 4.80
C SER A 75 4.73 5.77 4.76
N HIS A 76 4.08 5.90 5.91
CA HIS A 76 2.71 6.41 6.05
C HIS A 76 2.65 7.84 6.62
N SER A 77 3.81 8.44 6.89
CA SER A 77 3.88 9.84 7.27
C SER A 77 3.57 10.68 6.03
N ARG A 78 2.63 11.61 6.15
CA ARG A 78 2.40 12.58 5.09
C ARG A 78 3.63 13.47 5.00
N SER A 79 4.51 13.22 4.03
CA SER A 79 5.43 14.25 3.56
C SER A 79 4.56 15.45 3.13
N GLY A 80 4.76 16.56 3.82
CA GLY A 80 3.83 17.68 3.84
C GLY A 80 3.64 18.39 2.49
N ASN A 81 2.53 19.13 2.44
CA ASN A 81 2.40 20.38 1.69
C ASN A 81 2.24 20.31 0.16
N SER A 82 1.29 19.52 -0.33
CA SER A 82 0.54 19.90 -1.54
C SER A 82 -0.90 20.17 -1.11
N GLY A 83 -1.43 21.35 -1.39
CA GLY A 83 -2.83 21.71 -1.12
C GLY A 83 -3.85 20.93 -1.96
N GLU A 84 -3.45 19.76 -2.48
CA GLU A 84 -4.27 18.89 -3.30
C GLU A 84 -5.03 17.90 -2.42
N GLU A 85 -6.31 17.73 -2.71
CA GLU A 85 -7.12 16.72 -2.06
C GLU A 85 -6.54 15.32 -2.29
N SER A 86 -6.43 14.55 -1.21
CA SER A 86 -6.04 13.14 -1.27
C SER A 86 -6.92 12.37 -2.27
N PRO A 87 -6.33 11.56 -3.15
CA PRO A 87 -7.12 10.74 -4.07
C PRO A 87 -7.86 9.60 -3.36
N MET A 88 -7.43 9.20 -2.16
CA MET A 88 -8.03 8.11 -1.39
C MET A 88 -9.43 8.47 -0.88
N LEU A 89 -10.39 7.56 -1.09
CA LEU A 89 -11.79 7.68 -0.68
C LEU A 89 -12.06 6.81 0.54
N GLY A 90 -12.57 7.43 1.61
CA GLY A 90 -12.81 6.76 2.90
C GLY A 90 -11.51 6.53 3.65
N ARG A 91 -11.39 7.14 4.83
CA ARG A 91 -10.43 6.74 5.86
C ARG A 91 -11.18 6.13 7.02
#